data_AF-A0A4V5NRT5-F1
#
_entry.id   AF-A0A4V5NRT5-F1
#
_cell.length_a   1.000
_cell.length_b   1.000
_cell.length_c   1.000
_cell.angle_alpha   90.00
_cell.angle_beta   90.00
_cell.angle_gamma   90.00
#
_symmetry.space_group_name_H-M   'P 1'
#
loop_
_entity.id
_entity.type
_entity.pdbx_description
1 polymer ?
#
loop_
_entity_poly.entity_id
_entity_poly.type
_entity_poly.pdbx_seq_one_letter_code
_entity_poly.pdbx_strand_id
1 'polypeptide(L)'
;MFNLFKGWLGEIETQFGMWAKLDANDYRRFHNVIFPTFNGTTQVDHVLISRYGVFVIETKNINGWIFGNERAKQWTQSLYAKKYKFQNPMHQNYRHTKAIAQFLNIDHDNVQSVIFFTGDSVSLKTELPRNVMTSGLSRYIKSFERRVFSEDEVTAFVGKVERLKEGNISGREHVANLKSRFSNNTACPKCGKSLVQRTARKGPHVGNQFLGCSGFPDCKYTRGL
;
A
#
# COMPACT_ATOMS: atom_id res chain seq x y z
N MET A 1 9.30 4.10 -14.89
CA MET A 1 8.62 5.41 -14.88
C MET A 1 7.83 5.50 -13.59
N PHE A 2 8.30 6.29 -12.62
CA PHE A 2 7.56 6.52 -11.37
C PHE A 2 6.30 7.29 -11.75
N ASN A 3 5.14 6.63 -11.70
CA ASN A 3 3.85 7.29 -11.91
C ASN A 3 3.57 8.21 -10.72
N LEU A 4 4.14 9.39 -10.83
CA LEU A 4 3.83 10.56 -10.06
C LEU A 4 2.65 11.26 -10.75
N PHE A 5 1.59 11.46 -9.98
CA PHE A 5 0.41 12.30 -10.24
C PHE A 5 -0.66 11.80 -11.22
N LYS A 6 -1.83 11.50 -10.65
CA LYS A 6 -3.09 12.27 -10.81
C LYS A 6 -4.17 11.67 -9.88
N GLY A 7 -4.18 12.06 -8.60
CA GLY A 7 -5.23 11.68 -7.64
C GLY A 7 -6.07 12.86 -7.11
N TRP A 8 -5.65 14.10 -7.36
CA TRP A 8 -5.98 15.20 -6.44
C TRP A 8 -7.38 15.82 -6.55
N LEU A 9 -8.18 15.54 -7.58
CA LEU A 9 -9.52 16.17 -7.70
C LEU A 9 -10.71 15.20 -7.58
N GLY A 10 -10.55 13.90 -7.87
CA GLY A 10 -11.62 12.90 -7.71
C GLY A 10 -11.68 12.24 -6.32
N GLU A 11 -10.62 12.42 -5.51
CA GLU A 11 -10.47 11.81 -4.19
C GLU A 11 -11.37 12.43 -3.11
N ILE A 12 -11.69 13.73 -3.19
CA ILE A 12 -12.42 14.43 -2.12
C ILE A 12 -13.88 13.97 -2.05
N GLU A 13 -14.56 13.84 -3.18
CA GLU A 13 -16.00 13.50 -3.25
C GLU A 13 -16.26 12.02 -2.89
N THR A 14 -15.35 11.12 -3.28
CA THR A 14 -15.44 9.68 -2.96
C THR A 14 -15.12 9.36 -1.50
N GLN A 15 -14.27 10.15 -0.85
CA GLN A 15 -13.90 9.97 0.57
C GLN A 15 -15.10 10.17 1.52
N PHE A 16 -15.97 11.16 1.31
CA PHE A 16 -17.07 11.43 2.26
C PHE A 16 -18.06 10.25 2.37
N GLY A 17 -18.38 9.57 1.27
CA GLY A 17 -19.29 8.41 1.27
C GLY A 17 -18.68 7.15 1.90
N MET A 18 -17.36 6.94 1.77
CA MET A 18 -16.65 5.78 2.32
C MET A 18 -16.71 5.70 3.85
N TRP A 19 -16.65 6.87 4.51
CA TRP A 19 -16.52 6.95 5.96
C TRP A 19 -17.83 7.25 6.69
N ALA A 20 -18.90 7.63 5.98
CA ALA A 20 -20.16 8.08 6.60
C ALA A 20 -20.74 7.08 7.62
N LYS A 21 -20.42 5.79 7.49
CA LYS A 21 -20.89 4.74 8.41
C LYS A 21 -19.88 4.36 9.49
N LEU A 22 -18.68 4.93 9.53
CA LEU A 22 -17.68 4.67 10.57
C LEU A 22 -17.71 5.82 11.59
N ASP A 23 -17.99 5.47 12.85
CA ASP A 23 -17.98 6.44 13.94
C ASP A 23 -16.57 7.02 14.12
N ALA A 24 -16.46 8.34 14.17
CA ALA A 24 -15.17 9.03 14.22
C ALA A 24 -14.42 8.84 15.54
N ASN A 25 -15.13 8.50 16.62
CA ASN A 25 -14.54 8.19 17.92
C ASN A 25 -13.97 6.77 17.91
N ASP A 26 -14.69 5.80 17.35
CA ASP A 26 -14.22 4.41 17.26
C ASP A 26 -13.16 4.20 16.16
N TYR A 27 -13.17 5.02 15.09
CA TYR A 27 -12.28 4.92 13.93
C TYR A 27 -11.63 6.27 13.64
N ARG A 28 -10.45 6.49 14.21
CA ARG A 28 -9.65 7.71 14.02
C ARG A 28 -9.03 7.71 12.63
N ARG A 29 -9.32 8.74 11.84
CA ARG A 29 -9.05 8.81 10.40
C ARG A 29 -7.86 9.68 10.08
N PHE A 30 -6.94 9.16 9.27
CA PHE A 30 -5.83 9.91 8.70
C PHE A 30 -5.77 9.71 7.20
N HIS A 31 -5.51 10.79 6.47
CA HIS A 31 -5.41 10.80 5.02
C HIS A 31 -4.05 11.34 4.58
N ASN A 32 -3.51 10.77 3.50
CA ASN A 32 -2.28 11.19 2.83
C ASN A 32 -1.09 11.33 3.79
N VAL A 33 -0.87 10.31 4.61
CA VAL A 33 0.21 10.31 5.61
C VAL A 33 1.48 9.70 5.01
N ILE A 34 2.61 10.37 5.22
CA ILE A 34 3.92 9.88 4.79
C ILE A 34 4.63 9.26 5.98
N PHE A 35 4.72 7.93 6.00
CA PHE A 35 5.40 7.18 7.06
C PHE A 35 6.88 7.00 6.76
N PRO A 36 7.76 7.13 7.77
CA PRO A 36 9.15 6.74 7.63
C PRO A 36 9.25 5.22 7.46
N THR A 37 10.29 4.81 6.75
CA THR A 37 10.69 3.41 6.56
C THR A 37 12.20 3.34 6.78
N PHE A 38 12.74 2.13 6.98
CA PHE A 38 14.18 1.96 7.22
C PHE A 38 15.10 2.55 6.12
N ASN A 39 14.59 2.79 4.89
CA ASN A 39 15.37 3.35 3.77
C ASN A 39 14.65 4.46 3.01
N GLY A 40 13.88 5.29 3.69
CA GLY A 40 13.18 6.43 3.10
C GLY A 40 11.76 6.52 3.64
N THR A 41 10.79 6.78 2.77
CA THR A 41 9.41 7.00 3.19
C THR A 41 8.40 6.24 2.33
N THR A 42 7.17 6.14 2.83
CA THR A 42 6.03 5.64 2.09
C THR A 42 4.80 6.50 2.34
N GLN A 43 4.18 7.00 1.29
CA GLN A 43 2.86 7.62 1.39
C GLN A 43 1.78 6.55 1.49
N VAL A 44 0.77 6.81 2.31
CA VAL A 44 -0.40 5.95 2.53
C VAL A 44 -1.66 6.80 2.39
N ASP A 45 -2.58 6.35 1.54
CA ASP A 45 -3.78 7.13 1.20
C ASP A 45 -4.65 7.32 2.43
N HIS A 46 -5.04 6.22 3.10
CA HIS A 46 -5.84 6.28 4.32
C HIS A 46 -5.40 5.29 5.39
N VAL A 47 -5.40 5.76 6.63
CA VAL A 47 -5.16 4.95 7.83
C VAL A 47 -6.32 5.17 8.80
N LEU A 48 -6.91 4.07 9.27
CA LEU A 48 -7.84 4.08 10.39
C LEU A 48 -7.18 3.45 11.60
N ILE A 49 -7.25 4.12 12.74
CA ILE A 49 -6.81 3.57 14.02
C ILE A 49 -8.06 3.35 14.89
N SER A 50 -8.21 2.12 15.38
CA SER A 50 -9.34 1.69 16.20
C SER A 50 -8.87 0.67 17.23
N ARG A 51 -9.64 0.48 18.30
CA ARG A 51 -9.43 -0.62 19.25
C ARG A 51 -9.45 -2.01 18.61
N TYR A 52 -10.04 -2.14 17.42
CA TYR A 52 -10.14 -3.39 16.64
C TYR A 52 -8.96 -3.64 15.70
N GLY A 53 -8.02 -2.69 15.59
CA GLY A 53 -6.85 -2.79 14.72
C GLY A 53 -6.53 -1.50 13.97
N VAL A 54 -5.45 -1.53 13.19
CA VAL A 54 -5.08 -0.47 12.26
C VAL A 54 -5.45 -0.89 10.84
N PHE A 55 -6.25 -0.11 10.14
CA PHE A 55 -6.67 -0.42 8.76
C PHE A 55 -5.93 0.50 7.79
N VAL A 56 -5.20 -0.09 6.86
CA VAL A 56 -4.39 0.61 5.86
C VAL A 56 -5.07 0.41 4.51
N ILE A 57 -5.62 1.50 3.98
CA ILE A 57 -6.49 1.44 2.81
C ILE A 57 -5.76 2.10 1.65
N GLU A 58 -5.44 1.30 0.63
CA GLU A 58 -4.93 1.77 -0.66
C GLU A 58 -6.10 1.98 -1.60
N THR A 59 -6.23 3.18 -2.14
CA THR A 59 -7.29 3.53 -3.08
C THR A 59 -6.81 3.53 -4.52
N LYS A 60 -7.66 3.03 -5.42
CA LYS A 60 -7.39 3.08 -6.87
C LYS A 60 -8.63 3.59 -7.59
N ASN A 61 -8.57 4.83 -8.05
CA ASN A 61 -9.61 5.42 -8.88
C ASN A 61 -9.40 5.00 -10.35
N ILE A 62 -10.01 3.90 -10.75
CA ILE A 62 -9.89 3.34 -12.10
C ILE A 62 -11.20 2.73 -12.58
N ASN A 63 -11.59 3.05 -13.82
CA ASN A 63 -12.75 2.46 -14.50
C ASN A 63 -12.37 1.21 -15.31
N GLY A 64 -13.39 0.45 -15.72
CA GLY A 64 -13.24 -0.72 -16.59
C GLY A 64 -12.99 -2.02 -15.82
N TRP A 65 -12.49 -3.02 -16.55
CA TRP A 65 -12.31 -4.37 -16.03
C TRP A 65 -10.91 -4.55 -15.46
N ILE A 66 -10.84 -5.04 -14.23
CA ILE A 66 -9.58 -5.25 -13.51
C ILE A 66 -9.30 -6.75 -13.41
N PHE A 67 -8.13 -7.14 -13.89
CA PHE A 67 -7.64 -8.52 -13.87
C PHE A 67 -6.35 -8.58 -13.05
N GLY A 68 -6.32 -9.45 -12.04
CA GLY A 68 -5.17 -9.59 -11.16
C GLY A 68 -5.20 -10.87 -10.34
N ASN A 69 -4.12 -11.09 -9.59
CA ASN A 69 -4.08 -12.07 -8.51
C ASN A 69 -3.01 -11.66 -7.50
N GLU A 70 -3.01 -12.32 -6.34
CA GLU A 70 -2.12 -12.01 -5.23
C GLU A 70 -0.63 -12.15 -5.57
N ARG A 71 -0.27 -13.07 -6.46
CA ARG A 71 1.14 -13.40 -6.76
C ARG A 71 1.72 -12.54 -7.88
N ALA A 72 0.89 -12.02 -8.78
CA ALA A 72 1.32 -11.24 -9.93
C ALA A 72 2.02 -9.94 -9.50
N LYS A 73 3.14 -9.58 -10.15
CA LYS A 73 3.83 -8.30 -9.91
C LYS A 73 3.02 -7.10 -10.39
N GLN A 74 2.24 -7.29 -11.45
CA GLN A 74 1.42 -6.26 -12.08
C GLN A 74 0.02 -6.81 -12.37
N TRP A 75 -0.97 -5.93 -12.26
CA TRP A 75 -2.35 -6.19 -12.65
C TRP A 75 -2.64 -5.49 -13.98
N THR A 76 -3.79 -5.84 -14.58
CA THR A 76 -4.23 -5.31 -15.88
C THR A 76 -5.57 -4.64 -15.73
N GLN A 77 -5.67 -3.42 -16.20
CA GLN A 77 -6.92 -2.73 -16.46
C GLN A 77 -7.25 -2.89 -17.94
N SER A 78 -8.49 -3.26 -18.27
CA SER A 78 -9.06 -3.18 -19.60
C SER A 78 -10.09 -2.08 -19.62
N LEU A 79 -9.82 -1.00 -20.34
CA LEU A 79 -10.72 0.11 -20.55
C LEU A 79 -11.09 0.12 -22.03
N TYR A 80 -12.30 -0.35 -22.35
CA TYR A 80 -12.70 -0.70 -23.70
C TYR A 80 -11.69 -1.70 -24.32
N ALA A 81 -11.23 -1.45 -25.55
CA ALA A 81 -10.24 -2.28 -26.23
C ALA A 81 -8.79 -2.07 -25.73
N LYS A 82 -8.53 -1.07 -24.89
CA LYS A 82 -7.16 -0.72 -24.45
C LYS A 82 -6.82 -1.38 -23.13
N LYS A 83 -5.62 -1.95 -23.05
CA LYS A 83 -5.09 -2.63 -21.85
C LYS A 83 -3.93 -1.84 -21.25
N TYR A 84 -3.99 -1.64 -19.94
CA TYR A 84 -2.98 -0.91 -19.18
C TYR A 84 -2.48 -1.78 -18.02
N LYS A 85 -1.16 -1.86 -17.85
CA LYS A 85 -0.55 -2.57 -16.72
C LYS A 85 -0.27 -1.58 -15.59
N PHE A 86 -0.55 -1.99 -14.36
CA PHE A 86 -0.22 -1.22 -13.16
C PHE A 86 0.35 -2.13 -12.09
N GLN A 87 1.07 -1.55 -11.11
CA GLN A 87 1.65 -2.32 -10.01
C GLN A 87 0.56 -3.01 -9.19
N ASN A 88 0.82 -4.23 -8.73
CA ASN A 88 -0.13 -4.93 -7.87
C ASN A 88 -0.35 -4.12 -6.57
N PRO A 89 -1.58 -3.62 -6.31
CA PRO A 89 -1.86 -2.78 -5.16
C PRO A 89 -1.71 -3.54 -3.84
N MET A 90 -1.89 -4.87 -3.82
CA MET A 90 -1.67 -5.68 -2.61
C MET A 90 -0.20 -5.69 -2.19
N HIS A 91 0.73 -5.78 -3.14
CA HIS A 91 2.17 -5.73 -2.83
C HIS A 91 2.62 -4.33 -2.43
N GLN A 92 1.96 -3.30 -2.95
CA GLN A 92 2.15 -1.93 -2.51
C GLN A 92 1.68 -1.78 -1.05
N ASN A 93 0.43 -2.15 -0.77
CA ASN A 93 -0.17 -1.97 0.54
C ASN A 93 0.47 -2.85 1.63
N TYR A 94 0.96 -4.04 1.29
CA TYR A 94 1.76 -4.85 2.23
C TYR A 94 2.99 -4.08 2.75
N ARG A 95 3.63 -3.26 1.91
CA ARG A 95 4.75 -2.41 2.37
C ARG A 95 4.27 -1.27 3.27
N HIS A 96 3.12 -0.69 2.99
CA HIS A 96 2.49 0.33 3.83
C HIS A 96 2.18 -0.23 5.23
N THR A 97 1.53 -1.38 5.30
CA THR A 97 1.20 -2.05 6.57
C THR A 97 2.46 -2.38 7.40
N LYS A 98 3.55 -2.85 6.77
CA LYS A 98 4.82 -3.07 7.48
C LYS A 98 5.45 -1.78 8.00
N ALA A 99 5.41 -0.70 7.22
CA ALA A 99 5.91 0.60 7.66
C ALA A 99 5.13 1.13 8.88
N ILE A 100 3.80 1.01 8.85
CA ILE A 100 2.93 1.46 9.94
C ILE A 100 3.10 0.60 11.19
N ALA A 101 3.15 -0.73 11.03
CA ALA A 101 3.40 -1.65 12.15
C ALA A 101 4.72 -1.30 12.88
N GLN A 102 5.79 -1.06 12.11
CA GLN A 102 7.08 -0.64 12.64
C GLN A 102 7.00 0.74 13.31
N PHE A 103 6.35 1.72 12.67
CA PHE A 103 6.23 3.09 13.21
C PHE A 103 5.44 3.14 14.53
N LEU A 104 4.34 2.40 14.61
CA LEU A 104 3.51 2.34 15.82
C LEU A 104 4.11 1.41 16.89
N ASN A 105 5.04 0.54 16.51
CA ASN A 105 5.62 -0.53 17.32
C ASN A 105 4.56 -1.55 17.78
N ILE A 106 3.84 -2.11 16.81
CA ILE A 106 2.78 -3.11 17.02
C ILE A 106 3.03 -4.35 16.16
N ASP A 107 2.44 -5.48 16.54
CA ASP A 107 2.42 -6.67 15.69
C ASP A 107 1.71 -6.36 14.37
N HIS A 108 2.29 -6.87 13.27
CA HIS A 108 1.72 -6.71 11.94
C HIS A 108 0.38 -7.43 11.78
N ASP A 109 0.11 -8.46 12.59
CA ASP A 109 -1.20 -9.15 12.62
C ASP A 109 -2.35 -8.22 13.05
N ASN A 110 -2.04 -7.13 13.77
CA ASN A 110 -3.00 -6.10 14.14
C ASN A 110 -3.17 -5.00 13.07
N VAL A 111 -2.53 -5.16 11.89
CA VAL A 111 -2.57 -4.20 10.78
C VAL A 111 -3.24 -4.82 9.55
N GLN A 112 -4.45 -4.37 9.26
CA GLN A 112 -5.30 -4.88 8.19
C GLN A 112 -5.06 -4.13 6.87
N SER A 113 -4.63 -4.87 5.83
CA SER A 113 -4.51 -4.36 4.47
C SER A 113 -5.88 -4.34 3.78
N VAL A 114 -6.26 -3.23 3.17
CA VAL A 114 -7.48 -3.10 2.36
C VAL A 114 -7.16 -2.42 1.03
N ILE A 115 -7.60 -3.01 -0.08
CA ILE A 115 -7.52 -2.40 -1.42
C ILE A 115 -8.93 -2.00 -1.84
N PHE A 116 -9.12 -0.71 -2.05
CA PHE A 116 -10.42 -0.15 -2.40
C PHE A 116 -10.38 0.48 -3.79
N PHE A 117 -11.10 -0.11 -4.73
CA PHE A 117 -11.25 0.42 -6.08
C PHE A 117 -12.44 1.38 -6.13
N THR A 118 -12.20 2.60 -6.59
CA THR A 118 -13.21 3.62 -6.83
C THR A 118 -13.32 3.89 -8.34
N GLY A 119 -14.47 4.41 -8.75
CA GLY A 119 -14.78 4.71 -10.15
C GLY A 119 -16.20 4.29 -10.51
N ASP A 120 -16.83 5.03 -11.41
CA ASP A 120 -18.24 4.84 -11.79
C ASP A 120 -18.52 3.48 -12.45
N SER A 121 -17.49 2.88 -13.07
CA SER A 121 -17.64 1.68 -13.90
C SER A 121 -16.52 0.66 -13.69
N VAL A 122 -16.15 0.40 -12.44
CA VAL A 122 -15.13 -0.59 -12.08
C VAL A 122 -15.72 -2.00 -11.87
N SER A 123 -15.07 -3.02 -12.43
CA SER A 123 -15.45 -4.43 -12.23
C SER A 123 -14.22 -5.31 -12.06
N LEU A 124 -14.13 -6.03 -10.94
CA LEU A 124 -13.12 -7.05 -10.70
C LEU A 124 -13.51 -8.32 -11.49
N LYS A 125 -12.62 -8.78 -12.39
CA LYS A 125 -12.88 -9.92 -13.30
C LYS A 125 -12.13 -11.19 -12.94
N THR A 126 -11.54 -11.24 -11.75
CA THR A 126 -10.79 -12.38 -11.21
C THR A 126 -11.20 -12.59 -9.77
N GLU A 127 -11.12 -13.83 -9.29
CA GLU A 127 -11.26 -14.12 -7.87
C GLU A 127 -10.14 -13.43 -7.08
N LEU A 128 -10.54 -12.67 -6.07
CA LEU A 128 -9.65 -11.88 -5.24
C LEU A 128 -10.08 -12.02 -3.77
N PRO A 129 -9.16 -11.89 -2.82
CA PRO A 129 -9.49 -11.97 -1.41
C PRO A 129 -10.49 -10.89 -0.98
N ARG A 130 -11.23 -11.15 0.11
CA ARG A 130 -12.27 -10.27 0.65
C ARG A 130 -11.81 -8.86 1.00
N ASN A 131 -10.50 -8.62 1.14
CA ASN A 131 -9.94 -7.30 1.42
C ASN A 131 -9.65 -6.48 0.15
N VAL A 132 -9.99 -6.99 -1.03
CA VAL A 132 -9.96 -6.28 -2.30
C VAL A 132 -11.40 -6.07 -2.77
N MET A 133 -11.87 -4.83 -2.85
CA MET A 133 -13.28 -4.55 -3.08
C MET A 133 -13.54 -3.24 -3.84
N THR A 134 -14.75 -3.13 -4.39
CA THR A 134 -15.27 -1.91 -5.03
C THR A 134 -16.40 -1.25 -4.22
N SER A 135 -16.90 -1.95 -3.20
CA SER A 135 -17.99 -1.51 -2.33
C SER A 135 -17.93 -2.23 -0.98
N GLY A 136 -18.75 -1.82 -0.02
CA GLY A 136 -18.87 -2.51 1.27
C GLY A 136 -17.74 -2.25 2.27
N LEU A 137 -16.88 -1.25 2.04
CA LEU A 137 -15.73 -0.92 2.88
C LEU A 137 -16.07 -0.81 4.38
N SER A 138 -17.08 -0.01 4.74
CA SER A 138 -17.45 0.17 6.14
C SER A 138 -17.96 -1.13 6.77
N ARG A 139 -18.69 -1.96 6.01
CA ARG A 139 -19.15 -3.29 6.49
C ARG A 139 -17.96 -4.22 6.71
N TYR A 140 -16.99 -4.22 5.80
CA TYR A 140 -15.77 -5.00 5.94
C TYR A 140 -14.99 -4.59 7.20
N ILE A 141 -14.75 -3.29 7.40
CA ILE A 141 -14.03 -2.78 8.58
C ILE A 141 -14.76 -3.12 9.87
N LYS A 142 -16.09 -2.95 9.91
CA LYS A 142 -16.91 -3.27 11.09
C LYS A 142 -17.00 -4.76 11.41
N SER A 143 -16.63 -5.64 10.48
CA SER A 143 -16.61 -7.09 10.76
C SER A 143 -15.47 -7.51 11.69
N PHE A 144 -14.56 -6.60 12.04
CA PHE A 144 -13.52 -6.83 13.04
C PHE A 144 -14.04 -6.38 14.41
N GLU A 145 -14.34 -7.33 15.28
CA GLU A 145 -14.98 -7.08 16.58
C GLU A 145 -14.05 -7.34 17.77
N ARG A 146 -12.96 -8.10 17.55
CA ARG A 146 -11.98 -8.40 18.58
C ARG A 146 -11.22 -7.13 18.94
N ARG A 147 -11.29 -6.74 20.22
CA ARG A 147 -10.45 -5.66 20.77
C ARG A 147 -9.01 -6.17 20.88
N VAL A 148 -8.10 -5.45 20.25
CA VAL A 148 -6.65 -5.73 20.24
C VAL A 148 -5.83 -4.59 20.83
N PHE A 149 -6.42 -3.41 21.01
CA PHE A 149 -5.80 -2.26 21.67
C PHE A 149 -6.73 -1.67 22.73
N SER A 150 -6.15 -1.16 23.80
CA SER A 150 -6.79 -0.30 24.81
C SER A 150 -6.99 1.12 24.29
N GLU A 151 -7.82 1.90 24.97
CA GLU A 151 -8.05 3.32 24.61
C GLU A 151 -6.78 4.17 24.78
N ASP A 152 -5.93 3.85 25.76
CA ASP A 152 -4.65 4.53 25.97
C ASP A 152 -3.69 4.26 24.81
N GLU A 153 -3.64 3.02 24.32
CA GLU A 153 -2.85 2.66 23.14
C GLU A 153 -3.37 3.37 21.88
N VAL A 154 -4.69 3.38 21.65
CA VAL A 154 -5.31 4.10 20.53
C VAL A 154 -4.95 5.58 20.60
N THR A 155 -5.06 6.21 21.77
CA THR A 155 -4.71 7.62 21.99
C THR A 155 -3.23 7.88 21.71
N ALA A 156 -2.34 7.00 22.19
CA ALA A 156 -0.91 7.08 21.93
C ALA A 156 -0.57 6.96 20.44
N PHE A 157 -1.22 6.04 19.71
CA PHE A 157 -1.01 5.85 18.27
C PHE A 157 -1.48 7.06 17.47
N VAL A 158 -2.66 7.60 17.80
CA VAL A 158 -3.20 8.83 17.21
C VAL A 158 -2.20 9.97 17.36
N GLY A 159 -1.73 10.23 18.59
CA GLY A 159 -0.76 11.29 18.85
C GLY A 159 0.58 11.10 18.12
N LYS A 160 1.04 9.85 17.90
CA LYS A 160 2.22 9.58 17.07
C LYS A 160 1.99 10.01 15.61
N VAL A 161 0.83 9.67 15.03
CA VAL A 161 0.52 9.99 13.64
C VAL A 161 0.28 11.49 13.45
N GLU A 162 -0.34 12.17 14.42
CA GLU A 162 -0.52 13.63 14.39
C GLU A 162 0.82 14.36 14.36
N ARG A 163 1.75 14.04 15.27
CA ARG A 163 3.11 14.61 15.27
C ARG A 163 3.87 14.32 13.97
N LEU A 164 3.69 13.13 13.40
CA LEU A 164 4.29 12.79 12.11
C LEU A 164 3.78 13.71 10.99
N LYS A 165 2.48 14.04 10.99
CA LYS A 165 1.90 14.97 9.99
C LYS A 165 2.42 16.40 10.17
N GLU A 166 2.64 16.84 11.41
CA GLU A 166 3.22 18.17 11.71
C GLU A 166 4.68 18.29 11.24
N GLY A 167 5.42 17.18 11.26
CA GLY A 167 6.82 17.11 10.81
C GLY A 167 7.07 17.43 9.33
N ASN A 168 6.03 17.67 8.52
CA ASN A 168 6.10 18.29 7.19
C ASN A 168 7.06 17.64 6.17
N ILE A 169 7.15 16.30 6.11
CA ILE A 169 7.76 15.65 4.95
C ILE A 169 6.89 15.99 3.74
N SER A 170 7.38 16.86 2.87
CA SER A 170 6.61 17.30 1.71
C SER A 170 6.46 16.16 0.70
N GLY A 171 5.38 16.18 -0.10
CA GLY A 171 5.22 15.24 -1.21
C GLY A 171 6.39 15.29 -2.20
N ARG A 172 7.03 16.46 -2.37
CA ARG A 172 8.23 16.61 -3.22
C ARG A 172 9.43 15.87 -2.65
N GLU A 173 9.65 15.98 -1.34
CA GLU A 173 10.73 15.29 -0.65
C GLU A 173 10.51 13.77 -0.66
N HIS A 174 9.27 13.32 -0.41
CA HIS A 174 8.90 11.91 -0.55
C HIS A 174 9.27 11.36 -1.94
N VAL A 175 8.95 12.11 -2.99
CA VAL A 175 9.25 11.74 -4.38
C VAL A 175 10.74 11.71 -4.65
N ALA A 176 11.51 12.69 -4.17
CA ALA A 176 12.95 12.72 -4.33
C ALA A 176 13.60 11.49 -3.66
N ASN A 177 13.16 11.16 -2.44
CA ASN A 177 13.59 9.98 -1.72
C ASN A 177 13.25 8.68 -2.46
N LEU A 178 12.06 8.58 -3.06
CA LEU A 178 11.70 7.43 -3.89
C LEU A 178 12.62 7.29 -5.10
N LYS A 179 12.90 8.37 -5.83
CA LYS A 179 13.78 8.31 -7.01
C LYS A 179 15.18 7.83 -6.63
N SER A 180 15.76 8.41 -5.58
CA SER A 180 17.08 8.05 -5.05
C SER A 180 17.14 6.58 -4.58
N ARG A 181 16.11 6.13 -3.87
CA ARG A 181 16.08 4.76 -3.32
C ARG A 181 16.14 3.67 -4.39
N PHE A 182 15.48 3.88 -5.53
CA PHE A 182 15.38 2.88 -6.58
C PHE A 182 16.47 2.99 -7.66
N SER A 183 17.19 4.11 -7.72
CA SER A 183 18.39 4.22 -8.58
C SER A 183 19.60 3.51 -7.97
N ASN A 184 19.59 3.22 -6.66
CA ASN A 184 20.69 2.53 -5.98
C ASN A 184 20.82 1.05 -6.44
N ASN A 185 22.05 0.63 -6.77
CA ASN A 185 22.39 -0.70 -7.27
C ASN A 185 22.93 -1.65 -6.19
N THR A 186 23.24 -1.15 -4.99
CA THR A 186 23.86 -1.93 -3.91
C THR A 186 22.85 -2.35 -2.86
N ALA A 187 21.88 -1.51 -2.55
CA ALA A 187 20.86 -1.77 -1.54
C ALA A 187 19.48 -2.05 -2.15
N CYS A 188 18.78 -3.06 -1.64
CA CYS A 188 17.44 -3.37 -2.08
C CYS A 188 16.46 -2.23 -1.70
N PRO A 189 15.74 -1.62 -2.65
CA PRO A 189 14.81 -0.54 -2.34
C PRO A 189 13.59 -1.01 -1.53
N LYS A 190 13.34 -2.33 -1.44
CA LYS A 190 12.21 -2.88 -0.68
C LYS A 190 12.53 -3.23 0.78
N CYS A 191 13.74 -3.70 1.07
CA CYS A 191 14.09 -4.19 2.43
C CYS A 191 15.50 -3.81 2.93
N GLY A 192 16.28 -3.06 2.14
CA GLY A 192 17.58 -2.53 2.58
C GLY A 192 18.74 -3.50 2.51
N LYS A 193 18.47 -4.80 2.53
CA LYS A 193 19.47 -5.85 2.31
C LYS A 193 20.19 -5.66 0.96
N SER A 194 21.40 -6.18 0.84
CA SER A 194 22.22 -6.06 -0.37
C SER A 194 21.55 -6.63 -1.62
N LEU A 195 21.82 -6.01 -2.77
CA LEU A 195 21.54 -6.57 -4.09
C LEU A 195 22.74 -7.40 -4.53
N VAL A 196 22.46 -8.62 -5.00
CA VAL A 196 23.46 -9.55 -5.50
C VAL A 196 23.14 -9.93 -6.95
N GLN A 197 24.17 -10.04 -7.77
CA GLN A 197 24.05 -10.51 -9.14
C GLN A 197 23.71 -11.99 -9.18
N ARG A 198 22.68 -12.35 -9.95
CA ARG A 198 22.18 -13.71 -10.11
C ARG A 198 21.95 -13.99 -11.59
N THR A 199 22.08 -15.25 -11.98
CA THR A 199 21.76 -15.72 -13.33
C THR A 199 20.42 -16.42 -13.33
N ALA A 200 19.55 -16.08 -14.28
CA ALA A 200 18.28 -16.75 -14.45
C ALA A 200 18.51 -18.21 -14.87
N ARG A 201 17.93 -19.14 -14.09
CA ARG A 201 18.09 -20.59 -14.28
C ARG A 201 16.91 -21.26 -14.99
N LYS A 202 15.78 -20.56 -15.13
CA LYS A 202 14.54 -21.09 -15.73
C LYS A 202 13.79 -20.00 -16.50
N GLY A 203 13.00 -20.41 -17.48
CA GLY A 203 12.11 -19.54 -18.26
C GLY A 203 12.74 -18.88 -19.48
N PRO A 204 12.08 -17.90 -20.10
CA PRO A 204 12.50 -17.30 -21.38
C PRO A 204 13.77 -16.45 -21.30
N HIS A 205 14.31 -16.23 -20.09
CA HIS A 205 15.50 -15.39 -19.86
C HIS A 205 16.67 -16.19 -19.27
N VAL A 206 16.70 -17.52 -19.43
CA VAL A 206 17.81 -18.36 -18.96
C VAL A 206 19.16 -17.81 -19.46
N GLY A 207 20.15 -17.77 -18.58
CA GLY A 207 21.47 -17.23 -18.88
C GLY A 207 21.61 -15.72 -18.66
N ASN A 208 20.51 -14.96 -18.67
CA ASN A 208 20.57 -13.53 -18.39
C ASN A 208 20.89 -13.25 -16.92
N GLN A 209 21.68 -12.21 -16.68
CA GLN A 209 22.03 -11.74 -15.35
C GLN A 209 21.06 -10.65 -14.87
N PHE A 210 20.80 -10.63 -13.57
CA PHE A 210 19.94 -9.66 -12.91
C PHE A 210 20.41 -9.42 -11.47
N LEU A 211 20.06 -8.27 -10.88
CA LEU A 211 20.23 -8.04 -9.45
C LEU A 211 19.02 -8.58 -8.69
N GLY A 212 19.25 -9.47 -7.73
CA GLY A 212 18.24 -9.96 -6.80
C GLY A 212 18.57 -9.57 -5.36
N CYS A 213 17.56 -9.39 -4.53
CA CYS A 213 17.78 -9.18 -3.10
C CYS A 213 18.48 -10.39 -2.45
N SER A 214 19.42 -10.14 -1.54
CA SER A 214 20.04 -11.18 -0.72
C SER A 214 19.07 -11.79 0.30
N GLY A 215 18.02 -11.05 0.69
CA GLY A 215 16.96 -11.51 1.59
C GLY A 215 15.86 -12.39 0.97
N PHE A 216 16.12 -13.05 -0.15
CA PHE A 216 15.19 -14.05 -0.69
C PHE A 216 15.14 -15.27 0.25
N PRO A 217 13.98 -15.89 0.52
CA PRO A 217 12.69 -15.74 -0.16
C PRO A 217 11.79 -14.60 0.32
N ASP A 218 12.08 -13.98 1.47
CA ASP A 218 11.22 -12.97 2.11
C ASP A 218 11.13 -11.67 1.30
N CYS A 219 12.20 -11.32 0.58
CA CYS A 219 12.22 -10.20 -0.35
C CYS A 219 12.50 -10.66 -1.78
N LYS A 220 11.45 -10.71 -2.61
CA LYS A 220 11.53 -11.13 -4.03
C LYS A 220 11.86 -9.97 -4.99
N TYR A 221 12.52 -8.92 -4.51
CA TYR A 221 12.92 -7.81 -5.37
C TYR A 221 13.99 -8.27 -6.37
N THR A 222 13.78 -7.91 -7.63
CA THR A 222 14.71 -8.16 -8.73
C THR A 222 14.73 -6.95 -9.64
N ARG A 223 15.88 -6.66 -10.25
CA ARG A 223 16.04 -5.63 -11.28
C ARG A 223 16.97 -6.14 -12.37
N GLY A 224 16.68 -5.79 -13.62
CA GLY A 224 17.62 -6.03 -14.72
C GLY A 224 18.96 -5.35 -14.45
N LEU A 225 20.01 -5.92 -15.04
CA LEU A 225 21.28 -5.22 -15.23
C LEU A 225 21.19 -4.32 -16.46
#